data_AF-A0A3D5UB21-F1
#
_entry.id   AF-A0A3D5UB21-F1
#
_cell.length_a   1.000
_cell.length_b   1.000
_cell.length_c   1.000
_cell.angle_alpha   90.00
_cell.angle_beta   90.00
_cell.angle_gamma   90.00
#
_symmetry.space_group_name_H-M   'P 1'
#
loop_
_entity.id
_entity.type
_entity.pdbx_description
1 polymer ?
#
loop_
_entity_poly.entity_id
_entity_poly.type
_entity_poly.pdbx_seq_one_letter_code
_entity_poly.pdbx_strand_id
1 'polypeptide(L)'
;GPAGLSAATELGKHNVDTLLIDDKNALGGKLVLQTHKFFGSEEDSRAGTRGHHIGKILAEELAQYSSVRTWVNSTALFVFSDKKVGVLKEGVYKLVSPQRILNAAGAREKFLRFPGNKLARIYGAGAF
;
A
#
# COMPACT_ATOMS: atom_id res chain seq x y z
N GLY A 1 0.66 0.31 1.37
CA GLY A 1 0.89 -0.88 2.26
C GLY A 1 2.24 -0.82 2.97
N PRO A 2 2.61 -1.77 3.87
CA PRO A 2 3.82 -1.67 4.72
C PRO A 2 5.11 -1.46 3.93
N ALA A 3 5.35 -2.24 2.87
CA ALA A 3 6.55 -2.07 2.03
C ALA A 3 6.66 -0.65 1.43
N GLY A 4 5.54 -0.11 0.92
CA GLY A 4 5.51 1.26 0.38
C GLY A 4 5.66 2.33 1.46
N LEU A 5 5.08 2.11 2.65
CA LEU A 5 5.21 3.02 3.79
C LEU A 5 6.66 3.06 4.29
N SER A 6 7.26 1.91 4.54
CA SER A 6 8.66 1.83 5.00
C SER A 6 9.63 2.43 3.98
N ALA A 7 9.44 2.16 2.68
CA ALA A 7 10.27 2.75 1.63
C ALA A 7 10.12 4.28 1.56
N ALA A 8 8.88 4.79 1.61
CA ALA A 8 8.63 6.22 1.59
C ALA A 8 9.15 6.93 2.86
N THR A 9 9.04 6.29 4.03
CA THR A 9 9.60 6.79 5.29
C THR A 9 11.12 6.92 5.19
N GLU A 10 11.80 5.91 4.65
CA GLU A 10 13.24 5.96 4.48
C GLU A 10 13.66 7.08 3.52
N LEU A 11 12.98 7.23 2.39
CA LEU A 11 13.19 8.37 1.47
C LEU A 11 12.93 9.72 2.16
N GLY A 12 11.92 9.79 3.02
CA GLY A 12 11.56 10.96 3.81
C GLY A 12 12.67 11.40 4.76
N LYS A 13 13.34 10.45 5.44
CA LYS A 13 14.50 10.71 6.32
C LYS A 13 15.66 11.37 5.58
N HIS A 14 15.86 11.03 4.31
CA HIS A 14 16.89 11.61 3.45
C HIS A 14 16.39 12.82 2.64
N ASN A 15 15.19 13.34 2.96
CA ASN A 15 14.57 14.51 2.33
C ASN A 15 14.43 14.40 0.80
N VAL A 16 14.17 13.19 0.29
CA VAL A 16 13.94 12.94 -1.15
C VAL A 16 12.49 13.28 -1.49
N ASP A 17 12.27 14.15 -2.49
CA ASP A 17 10.91 14.48 -2.97
C ASP A 17 10.21 13.21 -3.48
N THR A 18 9.22 12.77 -2.71
CA THR A 18 8.57 11.47 -2.90
C THR A 18 7.08 11.66 -3.02
N LEU A 19 6.49 11.01 -4.02
CA LEU A 19 5.04 10.84 -4.14
C LEU A 19 4.69 9.37 -3.88
N LEU A 20 4.03 9.11 -2.75
CA LEU A 20 3.41 7.82 -2.45
C LEU A 20 1.95 7.84 -2.91
N ILE A 21 1.55 6.86 -3.72
CA ILE A 21 0.17 6.70 -4.18
C ILE A 21 -0.40 5.35 -3.71
N ASP A 22 -1.67 5.33 -3.29
CA ASP A 22 -2.37 4.12 -2.86
C ASP A 22 -3.83 4.15 -3.37
N ASP A 23 -4.35 3.02 -3.82
CA ASP A 23 -5.70 2.91 -4.38
C ASP A 23 -6.78 2.95 -3.29
N LYS A 24 -6.39 2.83 -2.01
CA LYS A 24 -7.31 2.83 -0.87
C LYS A 24 -7.46 4.23 -0.27
N ASN A 25 -8.52 4.38 0.53
CA ASN A 25 -8.82 5.61 1.27
C ASN A 25 -7.91 5.82 2.49
N ALA A 26 -7.26 4.77 2.98
CA ALA A 26 -6.38 4.80 4.12
C ALA A 26 -5.09 4.02 3.85
N LEU A 27 -3.99 4.53 4.39
CA LEU A 27 -2.69 3.88 4.34
C LEU A 27 -2.64 2.64 5.25
N GLY A 28 -1.68 1.75 4.98
CA GLY A 28 -1.48 0.49 5.71
C GLY A 28 -1.67 -0.76 4.84
N GLY A 29 -2.35 -0.65 3.70
CA GLY A 29 -2.59 -1.77 2.80
C GLY A 29 -3.28 -2.95 3.52
N LYS A 30 -2.78 -4.18 3.33
CA LYS A 30 -3.41 -5.36 3.94
C LYS A 30 -3.36 -5.40 5.46
N LEU A 31 -2.48 -4.62 6.11
CA LEU A 31 -2.44 -4.52 7.56
C LEU A 31 -3.75 -4.00 8.14
N VAL A 32 -4.48 -3.14 7.42
CA VAL A 32 -5.77 -2.58 7.85
C VAL A 32 -6.82 -3.66 8.14
N LEU A 33 -6.70 -4.82 7.49
CA LEU A 33 -7.63 -5.95 7.67
C LEU A 33 -7.13 -6.98 8.70
N GLN A 34 -5.90 -6.85 9.19
CA GLN A 34 -5.31 -7.80 10.13
C GLN A 34 -5.70 -7.40 11.56
N THR A 35 -6.66 -8.14 12.10
CA THR A 35 -7.12 -7.99 13.49
C THR A 35 -6.29 -8.81 14.46
N HIS A 36 -5.60 -9.85 14.00
CA HIS A 36 -4.71 -10.66 14.84
C HIS A 36 -3.44 -9.89 15.23
N LYS A 37 -2.81 -10.32 16.34
CA LYS A 37 -1.53 -9.79 16.80
C LYS A 37 -0.41 -10.37 15.95
N PHE A 38 0.55 -9.54 15.55
CA PHE A 38 1.75 -10.01 14.87
C PHE A 38 2.66 -10.77 15.86
N PHE A 39 3.37 -11.77 15.33
CA PHE A 39 4.31 -12.62 16.05
C PHE A 39 5.75 -12.29 15.58
N GLY A 40 6.74 -12.44 16.45
CA GLY A 40 8.14 -12.13 16.17
C GLY A 40 8.78 -11.29 17.27
N SER A 41 9.84 -10.55 16.94
CA SER A 41 10.44 -9.54 17.82
C SER A 41 9.63 -8.25 17.79
N GLU A 42 9.58 -7.53 18.92
CA GLU A 42 8.93 -6.22 18.97
C GLU A 42 9.62 -5.21 18.03
N GLU A 43 10.96 -5.28 17.96
CA GLU A 43 11.80 -4.41 17.14
C GLU A 43 11.52 -4.57 15.63
N ASP A 44 11.45 -5.80 15.11
CA ASP A 44 11.31 -6.03 13.65
C ASP A 44 9.85 -6.10 13.20
N SER A 45 8.94 -6.55 14.08
CA SER A 45 7.58 -6.93 13.69
C SER A 45 6.47 -6.29 14.52
N ARG A 46 6.84 -5.50 15.54
CA ARG A 46 5.90 -4.93 16.51
C ARG A 46 5.04 -6.01 17.15
N ALA A 47 5.70 -7.11 17.52
CA ALA A 47 5.07 -8.27 18.12
C ALA A 47 4.11 -7.88 19.25
N GLY A 48 2.94 -8.53 19.29
CA GLY A 48 1.88 -8.19 20.24
C GLY A 48 0.95 -7.06 19.78
N THR A 49 1.31 -6.30 18.74
CA THR A 49 0.45 -5.27 18.14
C THR A 49 -0.44 -5.86 17.06
N ARG A 50 -1.70 -5.41 16.98
CA ARG A 50 -2.63 -5.83 15.92
C ARG A 50 -2.25 -5.17 14.60
N GLY A 51 -2.34 -5.89 13.49
CA GLY A 51 -1.86 -5.38 12.19
C GLY A 51 -2.46 -4.04 11.78
N HIS A 52 -3.75 -3.81 11.99
CA HIS A 52 -4.37 -2.51 11.65
C HIS A 52 -3.79 -1.34 12.46
N HIS A 53 -3.38 -1.57 13.71
CA HIS A 53 -2.64 -0.57 14.48
C HIS A 53 -1.23 -0.34 13.90
N ILE A 54 -0.53 -1.40 13.48
CA ILE A 54 0.77 -1.26 12.81
C ILE A 54 0.64 -0.38 11.56
N GLY A 55 -0.39 -0.61 10.75
CA GLY A 55 -0.66 0.20 9.56
C GLY A 55 -0.86 1.69 9.89
N LYS A 56 -1.58 1.99 10.96
CA LYS A 56 -1.78 3.37 11.44
C LYS A 56 -0.48 4.01 11.89
N ILE A 57 0.33 3.32 12.68
CA ILE A 57 1.57 3.90 13.19
C ILE A 57 2.57 4.16 12.05
N LEU A 58 2.67 3.25 11.07
CA LEU A 58 3.51 3.47 9.88
C LEU A 58 3.04 4.69 9.07
N ALA A 59 1.73 4.92 8.99
CA ALA A 59 1.18 6.09 8.32
C ALA A 59 1.45 7.39 9.09
N GLU A 60 1.36 7.37 10.42
CA GLU A 60 1.68 8.50 11.30
C GLU A 60 3.17 8.85 11.27
N GLU A 61 4.05 7.84 11.27
CA GLU A 61 5.50 8.01 11.10
C GLU A 61 5.82 8.69 9.76
N LEU A 62 5.21 8.22 8.66
CA LEU A 62 5.41 8.83 7.35
C LEU A 62 4.97 10.31 7.31
N ALA A 63 3.89 10.65 8.01
CA ALA A 63 3.34 12.01 8.03
C ALA A 63 4.28 13.05 8.66
N GLN A 64 5.34 12.61 9.37
CA GLN A 64 6.36 13.49 9.92
C GLN A 64 7.29 14.08 8.86
N TYR A 65 7.32 13.52 7.64
CA TYR A 65 8.23 13.93 6.58
C TYR A 65 7.49 14.75 5.50
N SER A 66 7.73 16.06 5.47
CA SER A 66 7.12 16.97 4.49
C SER A 66 7.61 16.76 3.05
N SER A 67 8.75 16.10 2.87
CA SER A 67 9.29 15.65 1.57
C SER A 67 8.45 14.55 0.92
N VAL A 68 7.57 13.88 1.69
CA VAL A 68 6.69 12.83 1.18
C VAL A 68 5.26 13.34 1.06
N ARG A 69 4.76 13.38 -0.18
CA ARG A 69 3.35 13.63 -0.47
C ARG A 69 2.62 12.31 -0.62
N THR A 70 1.44 12.20 -0.02
CA THR A 70 0.60 11.00 -0.11
C THR A 70 -0.67 11.28 -0.89
N TRP A 71 -0.95 10.46 -1.90
CA TRP A 71 -2.24 10.45 -2.60
C TRP A 71 -2.97 9.14 -2.32
N VAL A 72 -3.98 9.20 -1.46
CA VAL A 72 -4.98 8.14 -1.29
C VAL A 72 -6.03 8.21 -2.40
N ASN A 73 -6.88 7.19 -2.51
CA ASN A 73 -7.91 7.07 -3.55
C ASN A 73 -7.33 7.33 -4.96
N SER A 74 -6.11 6.83 -5.20
CA SER A 74 -5.30 7.15 -6.38
C SER A 74 -4.73 5.89 -6.99
N THR A 75 -5.27 5.48 -8.13
CA THR A 75 -4.85 4.24 -8.81
C THR A 75 -3.82 4.54 -9.88
N ALA A 76 -2.65 3.90 -9.81
CA ALA A 76 -1.72 3.84 -10.94
C ALA A 76 -2.33 2.94 -12.03
N LEU A 77 -2.73 3.54 -13.15
CA LEU A 77 -3.35 2.83 -14.27
C LEU A 77 -2.30 2.22 -15.20
N PHE A 78 -1.24 2.96 -15.48
CA PHE A 78 -0.21 2.55 -16.43
C PHE A 78 1.15 3.18 -16.11
N VAL A 79 2.21 2.43 -16.37
CA VAL A 79 3.60 2.92 -16.36
C VAL A 79 4.10 2.86 -17.80
N PHE A 80 4.37 4.03 -18.37
CA PHE A 80 4.85 4.16 -19.75
C PHE A 80 6.34 3.81 -19.85
N SER A 81 6.80 3.49 -21.06
CA SER A 81 8.21 3.13 -21.33
C SER A 81 9.18 4.28 -21.02
N ASP A 82 8.70 5.53 -21.07
CA ASP A 82 9.43 6.73 -20.68
C ASP A 82 9.34 7.05 -19.18
N LYS A 83 8.84 6.11 -18.39
CA LYS A 83 8.66 6.17 -16.93
C LYS A 83 7.58 7.14 -16.45
N LYS A 84 6.78 7.75 -17.34
CA LYS A 84 5.59 8.47 -16.89
C LYS A 84 4.59 7.50 -16.29
N VAL A 85 3.81 7.96 -15.32
CA VAL A 85 2.78 7.16 -14.65
C VAL A 85 1.44 7.84 -14.81
N GLY A 86 0.50 7.15 -15.43
CA GLY A 86 -0.90 7.57 -15.48
C GLY A 86 -1.58 7.21 -14.17
N VAL A 87 -2.08 8.20 -13.44
CA VAL A 87 -2.72 8.04 -12.13
C VAL A 87 -4.14 8.59 -12.19
N LEU A 88 -5.14 7.77 -11.85
CA LEU A 88 -6.49 8.25 -11.60
C LEU A 88 -6.60 8.69 -10.15
N LYS A 89 -6.58 10.00 -9.89
CA LYS A 89 -6.71 10.59 -8.55
C LYS A 89 -8.07 11.27 -8.45
N GLU A 90 -8.92 10.78 -7.55
CA GLU A 90 -10.24 11.38 -7.27
C GLU A 90 -11.07 11.56 -8.55
N GLY A 91 -11.03 10.57 -9.45
CA GLY A 91 -11.73 10.61 -10.73
C GLY A 91 -11.07 11.43 -11.83
N VAL A 92 -9.97 12.13 -11.55
CA VAL A 92 -9.23 12.95 -12.52
C VAL A 92 -7.94 12.23 -12.94
N TYR A 93 -7.73 12.11 -14.24
CA TYR A 93 -6.49 11.57 -14.79
C TYR A 93 -5.34 12.57 -14.60
N LYS A 94 -4.25 12.11 -14.00
CA LYS A 94 -3.01 12.87 -13.80
C LYS A 94 -1.84 12.10 -14.39
N LEU A 95 -0.93 12.82 -15.03
CA LEU A 95 0.31 12.26 -15.54
C LEU A 95 1.47 12.70 -14.65
N VAL A 96 2.12 11.74 -13.99
CA VAL A 96 3.27 11.99 -13.11
C VAL A 96 4.54 11.61 -13.85
N SER A 97 5.58 12.45 -13.77
CA SER A 97 6.88 12.20 -14.39
C SER A 97 7.98 12.07 -13.33
N PRO A 98 8.16 10.87 -12.74
CA PRO A 98 9.17 10.63 -11.72
C PRO A 98 10.56 10.32 -12.31
N GLN A 99 11.62 10.54 -11.52
CA GLN A 99 12.96 10.10 -11.87
C GLN A 99 13.17 8.59 -11.67
N ARG A 100 12.47 8.02 -10.69
CA ARG A 100 12.54 6.61 -10.29
C ARG A 100 11.14 6.14 -9.87
N ILE A 101 10.85 4.86 -10.12
CA ILE A 101 9.60 4.22 -9.72
C ILE A 101 9.95 3.08 -8.78
N LEU A 102 9.33 3.07 -7.61
CA LEU A 102 9.37 1.95 -6.67
C LEU A 102 7.99 1.32 -6.64
N ASN A 103 7.89 0.03 -7.03
CA ASN A 103 6.63 -0.69 -7.03
C ASN A 103 6.45 -1.48 -5.73
N ALA A 104 5.43 -1.12 -4.95
CA ALA A 104 5.00 -1.82 -3.75
C ALA A 104 3.51 -2.21 -3.78
N ALA A 105 2.97 -2.53 -4.97
CA ALA A 105 1.55 -2.85 -5.19
C ALA A 105 1.08 -4.17 -4.53
N GLY A 106 2.00 -4.93 -3.93
CA GLY A 106 1.70 -6.16 -3.21
C GLY A 106 1.28 -7.30 -4.14
N ALA A 107 0.51 -8.23 -3.59
CA ALA A 107 0.02 -9.40 -4.30
C ALA A 107 -1.50 -9.54 -4.14
N ARG A 108 -2.13 -10.21 -5.12
CA ARG A 108 -3.53 -10.63 -5.04
C ARG A 108 -3.59 -12.12 -4.76
N GLU A 109 -4.57 -12.52 -3.95
CA GLU A 109 -4.84 -13.94 -3.72
C GLU A 109 -5.20 -14.63 -5.04
N LYS A 110 -4.66 -15.83 -5.25
CA LYS A 110 -4.99 -16.68 -6.38
C LYS A 110 -6.12 -17.61 -5.98
N PHE A 111 -7.30 -17.40 -6.56
CA PHE A 111 -8.47 -18.21 -6.28
C PHE A 111 -8.33 -19.64 -6.86
N LEU A 112 -8.73 -20.64 -6.09
CA LEU A 112 -8.66 -22.06 -6.50
C LEU A 112 -9.74 -22.39 -7.53
N ARG A 113 -9.36 -23.20 -8.53
CA ARG A 113 -10.28 -23.66 -9.59
C ARG A 113 -10.86 -25.02 -9.20
N PHE A 114 -12.17 -25.09 -8.99
CA PHE A 114 -12.91 -26.32 -8.72
C PHE A 114 -14.37 -26.19 -9.21
N PRO A 115 -15.07 -27.30 -9.51
CA PRO A 115 -16.49 -27.26 -9.87
C PRO A 115 -17.33 -26.55 -8.80
N GLY A 116 -18.13 -25.57 -9.19
CA GLY A 116 -18.95 -24.79 -8.26
C GLY A 116 -18.23 -23.62 -7.59
N ASN A 117 -16.96 -23.33 -7.89
CA ASN A 117 -16.20 -22.23 -7.28
C ASN A 117 -16.74 -20.81 -7.58
N LYS A 118 -17.74 -20.69 -8.46
CA LYS A 118 -18.47 -19.46 -8.82
C LYS A 118 -19.77 -19.25 -8.04
N LEU A 119 -20.16 -20.19 -7.18
CA LEU A 119 -21.40 -20.11 -6.42
C LEU A 119 -21.34 -19.02 -5.36
N ALA A 120 -22.50 -18.45 -5.02
CA ALA A 120 -22.61 -17.48 -3.95
C ALA A 120 -22.08 -18.06 -2.63
N ARG A 121 -21.53 -17.18 -1.79
CA ARG A 121 -20.91 -17.51 -0.49
C ARG A 121 -19.55 -18.21 -0.55
N ILE A 122 -18.96 -18.35 -1.74
CA ILE A 122 -17.56 -18.78 -1.89
C ILE A 122 -16.68 -17.53 -2.02
N TYR A 123 -15.69 -17.40 -1.15
CA TYR A 123 -14.76 -16.26 -1.11
C TYR A 123 -13.32 -16.74 -0.94
N GLY A 124 -12.36 -15.93 -1.37
CA GLY A 124 -10.95 -16.15 -1.04
C GLY A 124 -10.73 -16.03 0.46
N ALA A 125 -9.75 -16.75 1.01
CA ALA A 125 -9.45 -16.72 2.43
C ALA A 125 -8.97 -15.32 2.89
N GLY A 126 -8.36 -14.56 1.97
CA GLY A 126 -7.96 -13.18 2.19
C GLY A 126 -8.89 -12.14 1.59
N ALA A 127 -10.08 -12.55 1.10
CA ALA A 127 -11.02 -11.69 0.37
C ALA A 127 -11.61 -10.63 1.31
N PHE A 128 -11.38 -9.31 1.09
CA PHE A 128 -11.74 -8.43 -0.04
C PHE A 128 -13.24 -8.14 -0.06
#